data_AF-A0A2F0A331-F1
#
_entry.id   AF-A0A2F0A331-F1
#
_cell.length_a   1.000
_cell.length_b   1.000
_cell.length_c   1.000
_cell.angle_alpha   90.00
_cell.angle_beta   90.00
_cell.angle_gamma   90.00
#
_symmetry.space_group_name_H-M   'P 1'
#
loop_
_entity.id
_entity.type
_entity.pdbx_description
1 polymer ?
#
loop_
_entity_poly.entity_id
_entity_poly.type
_entity_poly.pdbx_seq_one_letter_code
_entity_poly.pdbx_strand_id
1 'polypeptide(L)'
;MKRIFFNVSFVLMGSLFLGMLSADEFNTAKSAPKVSSIIYNSSFEEGQNDDAEGWVFTSSQPPIKSGSDANSGSYSAYINLQNVGKTPSEAHIIKTVNGKFLSALNYEFTFFVKQMKKGSGGYIQQYFIEWFNEDEQKMEGTGFKQFSGKVGEWQEIVVPDVEIPDNVRSVKLLFRFVTGAIEGGSGEVFIDDVNFRADDSVEALTAAINRKVDQAQFDVALELIESFLMLHSESVQAIEIKALKSRLKKFQELDAISE
;
A
#
# COMPACT_ATOMS: atom_id res chain seq x y z
N MET A 1 68.22 4.77 66.79
CA MET A 1 68.11 3.45 66.13
C MET A 1 66.71 3.33 65.55
N LYS A 2 66.62 3.02 64.25
CA LYS A 2 65.47 2.47 63.50
C LYS A 2 64.09 2.60 64.16
N ARG A 3 63.17 3.26 63.45
CA ARG A 3 61.92 2.63 62.98
C ARG A 3 61.20 3.57 62.01
N ILE A 4 61.01 3.04 60.81
CA ILE A 4 60.17 3.59 59.74
C ILE A 4 58.73 3.53 60.27
N PHE A 5 58.06 4.68 60.32
CA PHE A 5 56.63 4.77 60.57
C PHE A 5 55.90 4.99 59.26
N PHE A 6 55.03 4.04 58.90
CA PHE A 6 53.89 4.31 58.04
C PHE A 6 53.01 5.34 58.76
N ASN A 7 52.69 6.45 58.11
CA ASN A 7 51.58 7.28 58.53
C ASN A 7 50.81 7.80 57.32
N VAL A 8 49.53 7.45 57.35
CA VAL A 8 48.45 7.96 56.53
C VAL A 8 48.07 9.34 57.09
N SER A 9 47.97 10.34 56.21
CA SER A 9 47.25 11.62 56.40
C SER A 9 47.08 12.19 54.99
N PHE A 10 45.91 12.19 54.36
CA PHE A 10 44.60 12.77 54.71
C PHE A 10 44.64 14.30 54.88
N VAL A 11 44.44 14.99 53.75
CA VAL A 11 43.80 16.32 53.64
C VAL A 11 43.04 16.27 52.30
N LEU A 12 41.72 16.01 52.28
CA LEU A 12 40.62 17.01 52.31
C LEU A 12 40.85 18.08 51.22
N MET A 13 39.97 18.40 50.28
CA MET A 13 38.52 18.59 50.35
C MET A 13 38.08 18.96 48.92
N GLY A 14 36.93 18.48 48.47
CA GLY A 14 36.43 18.83 47.13
C GLY A 14 35.22 18.02 46.70
N SER A 15 34.15 18.09 47.50
CA SER A 15 32.82 17.61 47.17
C SER A 15 32.27 18.32 45.92
N LEU A 16 31.87 17.55 44.92
CA LEU A 16 30.81 17.91 43.99
C LEU A 16 30.09 16.64 43.55
N PHE A 17 28.84 16.53 44.00
CA PHE A 17 27.85 15.60 43.50
C PHE A 17 27.74 15.76 41.97
N LEU A 18 27.97 14.69 41.22
CA LEU A 18 27.50 14.59 39.84
C LEU A 18 26.28 13.66 39.84
N GLY A 19 25.12 14.29 39.76
CA GLY A 19 23.86 13.60 39.55
C GLY A 19 23.79 12.94 38.17
N MET A 20 22.96 11.91 38.12
CA MET A 20 22.43 11.23 36.95
C MET A 20 22.26 12.12 35.71
N LEU A 21 22.59 11.60 34.53
CA LEU A 21 21.64 11.49 33.43
C LEU A 21 22.20 10.61 32.31
N SER A 22 21.47 9.53 32.04
CA SER A 22 21.63 8.62 30.93
C SER A 22 21.49 9.36 29.59
N ALA A 23 22.30 8.96 28.63
CA ALA A 23 21.98 9.12 27.21
C ALA A 23 22.39 7.83 26.51
N ASP A 24 21.54 6.80 26.64
CA ASP A 24 21.44 5.81 25.57
C ASP A 24 21.03 6.60 24.33
N GLU A 25 21.95 6.69 23.37
CA GLU A 25 21.64 7.12 22.01
C GLU A 25 20.63 6.13 21.44
N PHE A 26 19.36 6.46 21.58
CA PHE A 26 18.31 5.91 20.75
C PHE A 26 18.63 6.35 19.31
N ASN A 27 19.38 5.49 18.62
CA ASN A 27 19.38 5.42 17.16
C ASN A 27 17.94 5.14 16.73
N THR A 28 17.15 6.19 16.60
CA THR A 28 15.95 6.20 15.78
C THR A 28 16.43 6.14 14.34
N ALA A 29 16.81 4.93 13.91
CA ALA A 29 16.58 4.56 12.53
C ALA A 29 15.14 4.97 12.26
N LYS A 30 14.95 5.99 11.42
CA LYS A 30 13.66 6.36 10.87
C LYS A 30 13.19 5.13 10.12
N SER A 31 12.52 4.23 10.84
CA SER A 31 11.67 3.23 10.25
C SER A 31 10.80 4.02 9.30
N ALA A 32 10.95 3.78 7.99
CA ALA A 32 9.89 4.13 7.08
C ALA A 32 8.57 3.65 7.73
N PRO A 33 7.48 4.43 7.68
CA PRO A 33 6.22 3.95 8.20
C PRO A 33 6.02 2.56 7.62
N LYS A 34 5.76 1.57 8.48
CA LYS A 34 5.47 0.21 8.05
C LYS A 34 4.24 0.30 7.15
N VAL A 35 4.46 0.39 5.85
CA VAL A 35 3.41 0.61 4.85
C VAL A 35 2.57 -0.65 4.82
N SER A 36 1.41 -0.64 5.48
CA SER A 36 0.48 -1.75 5.39
C SER A 36 -0.19 -1.72 4.02
N SER A 37 0.24 -2.59 3.11
CA SER A 37 -0.54 -2.88 1.91
C SER A 37 -1.92 -3.35 2.35
N ILE A 38 -2.99 -2.78 1.79
CA ILE A 38 -4.35 -3.27 2.02
C ILE A 38 -4.62 -4.55 1.21
N ILE A 39 -3.69 -4.93 0.32
CA ILE A 39 -3.79 -6.09 -0.54
C ILE A 39 -3.24 -7.30 0.23
N TYR A 40 -4.15 -8.20 0.61
CA TYR A 40 -3.76 -9.52 1.11
C TYR A 40 -2.90 -10.26 0.07
N ASN A 41 -1.82 -10.89 0.54
CA ASN A 41 -0.86 -11.63 -0.27
C ASN A 41 -0.27 -10.79 -1.43
N SER A 42 0.06 -9.52 -1.17
CA SER A 42 0.59 -8.58 -2.17
C SER A 42 1.88 -9.02 -2.86
N SER A 43 2.68 -9.84 -2.19
CA SER A 43 3.96 -10.37 -2.67
C SER A 43 3.88 -11.85 -3.07
N PHE A 44 2.66 -12.40 -3.24
CA PHE A 44 2.43 -13.76 -3.74
C PHE A 44 3.07 -14.90 -2.91
N GLU A 45 3.36 -14.70 -1.63
CA GLU A 45 4.01 -15.69 -0.75
C GLU A 45 3.07 -16.81 -0.28
N GLU A 46 1.76 -16.58 -0.31
CA GLU A 46 0.75 -17.53 0.15
C GLU A 46 0.08 -18.24 -1.04
N GLY A 47 -0.25 -19.51 -0.86
CA GLY A 47 -0.84 -20.38 -1.88
C GLY A 47 -0.20 -21.76 -1.93
N GLN A 48 -0.60 -22.57 -2.91
CA GLN A 48 -0.11 -23.93 -3.10
C GLN A 48 0.26 -24.15 -4.56
N ASN A 49 1.42 -24.77 -4.81
CA ASN A 49 1.95 -24.97 -6.16
C ASN A 49 1.98 -23.65 -6.96
N ASP A 50 1.34 -23.64 -8.13
CA ASP A 50 1.26 -22.53 -9.07
C ASP A 50 0.16 -21.52 -8.72
N ASP A 51 -0.67 -21.79 -7.71
CA ASP A 51 -1.75 -20.91 -7.27
C ASP A 51 -1.27 -19.95 -6.19
N ALA A 52 -1.61 -18.66 -6.34
CA ALA A 52 -1.39 -17.63 -5.32
C ALA A 52 -2.73 -17.33 -4.61
N GLU A 53 -2.76 -17.50 -3.29
CA GLU A 53 -3.98 -17.37 -2.50
C GLU A 53 -4.56 -15.95 -2.59
N GLY A 54 -5.87 -15.85 -2.82
CA GLY A 54 -6.57 -14.58 -2.94
C GLY A 54 -6.28 -13.81 -4.24
N TRP A 55 -5.56 -14.39 -5.20
CA TRP A 55 -5.39 -13.88 -6.55
C TRP A 55 -6.08 -14.81 -7.56
N VAL A 56 -6.52 -14.26 -8.69
CA VAL A 56 -7.07 -15.05 -9.79
C VAL A 56 -6.16 -14.94 -11.00
N PHE A 57 -5.59 -16.08 -11.41
CA PHE A 57 -4.80 -16.24 -12.62
C PHE A 57 -5.65 -16.90 -13.71
N THR A 58 -5.76 -16.28 -14.88
CA THR A 58 -6.68 -16.75 -15.94
C THR A 58 -6.23 -16.36 -17.35
N SER A 59 -7.09 -16.64 -18.34
CA SER A 59 -6.89 -16.56 -19.80
C SER A 59 -6.18 -17.78 -20.42
N SER A 60 -5.79 -17.68 -21.71
CA SER A 60 -5.33 -18.83 -22.51
C SER A 60 -4.01 -19.44 -22.02
N GLN A 61 -3.14 -18.62 -21.43
CA GLN A 61 -1.88 -19.05 -20.83
C GLN A 61 -1.76 -18.32 -19.48
N PRO A 62 -2.45 -18.82 -18.44
CA PRO A 62 -2.54 -18.11 -17.17
C PRO A 62 -1.17 -17.94 -16.50
N PRO A 63 -0.99 -16.88 -15.71
CA PRO A 63 0.17 -16.73 -14.83
C PRO A 63 0.27 -17.88 -13.82
N ILE A 64 1.45 -18.03 -13.21
CA ILE A 64 1.68 -18.96 -12.09
C ILE A 64 2.43 -18.27 -10.96
N LYS A 65 2.23 -18.72 -9.72
CA LYS A 65 3.05 -18.35 -8.56
C LYS A 65 4.39 -19.08 -8.66
N SER A 66 5.44 -18.37 -9.03
CA SER A 66 6.76 -18.95 -9.29
C SER A 66 7.77 -18.62 -8.20
N GLY A 67 8.59 -19.59 -7.84
CA GLY A 67 9.77 -19.40 -6.99
C GLY A 67 11.08 -19.23 -7.77
N SER A 68 11.02 -19.00 -9.08
CA SER A 68 12.21 -18.86 -9.92
C SER A 68 12.92 -17.52 -9.78
N ASP A 69 12.17 -16.47 -9.43
CA ASP A 69 12.65 -15.10 -9.23
C ASP A 69 11.59 -14.33 -8.45
N ALA A 70 12.00 -13.39 -7.60
CA ALA A 70 11.12 -12.56 -6.78
C ALA A 70 11.80 -11.21 -6.49
N ASN A 71 11.02 -10.15 -6.31
CA ASN A 71 11.53 -8.85 -5.86
C ASN A 71 11.72 -8.86 -4.34
N SER A 72 10.75 -9.44 -3.64
CA SER A 72 10.82 -9.70 -2.20
C SER A 72 10.35 -11.13 -1.90
N GLY A 73 10.68 -11.65 -0.71
CA GLY A 73 10.26 -13.00 -0.34
C GLY A 73 10.88 -14.10 -1.22
N SER A 74 10.08 -15.12 -1.54
CA SER A 74 10.49 -16.30 -2.30
C SER A 74 9.67 -16.52 -3.56
N TYR A 75 8.54 -15.82 -3.74
CA TYR A 75 7.60 -16.04 -4.82
C TYR A 75 7.22 -14.74 -5.52
N SER A 76 6.84 -14.85 -6.78
CA SER A 76 6.22 -13.77 -7.54
C SER A 76 5.23 -14.35 -8.57
N ALA A 77 4.44 -13.50 -9.21
CA ALA A 77 3.61 -13.93 -10.33
C ALA A 77 4.44 -13.96 -11.61
N TYR A 78 4.56 -15.13 -12.24
CA TYR A 78 5.28 -15.35 -13.48
C TYR A 78 4.32 -15.49 -14.66
N ILE A 79 4.63 -14.78 -15.74
CA ILE A 79 3.88 -14.82 -16.99
C ILE A 79 4.83 -15.20 -18.11
N ASN A 80 4.47 -16.23 -18.88
CA ASN A 80 5.20 -16.63 -20.08
C ASN A 80 4.21 -16.91 -21.21
N LEU A 81 4.12 -15.95 -22.13
CA LEU A 81 3.27 -16.03 -23.31
C LEU A 81 4.07 -16.48 -24.52
N GLN A 82 3.53 -17.45 -25.24
CA GLN A 82 4.03 -17.88 -26.54
C GLN A 82 2.89 -18.24 -27.47
N ASN A 83 2.86 -17.65 -28.66
CA ASN A 83 1.87 -17.97 -29.68
C ASN A 83 2.14 -19.34 -30.29
N VAL A 84 1.07 -20.11 -30.49
CA VAL A 84 1.06 -21.30 -31.32
C VAL A 84 0.56 -20.91 -32.71
N GLY A 85 1.45 -20.90 -33.69
CA GLY A 85 1.18 -20.30 -35.00
C GLY A 85 0.85 -18.80 -34.83
N LYS A 86 -0.20 -18.32 -35.50
CA LYS A 86 -0.65 -16.91 -35.42
C LYS A 86 -1.72 -16.65 -34.36
N THR A 87 -2.04 -17.62 -33.51
CA THR A 87 -3.05 -17.44 -32.46
C THR A 87 -2.47 -16.60 -31.32
N PRO A 88 -3.05 -15.43 -31.00
CA PRO A 88 -2.64 -14.63 -29.85
C PRO A 88 -2.78 -15.39 -28.53
N SER A 89 -1.79 -15.25 -27.66
CA SER A 89 -1.84 -15.66 -26.26
C SER A 89 -2.12 -14.47 -25.34
N GLU A 90 -2.85 -14.74 -24.25
CA GLU A 90 -3.25 -13.78 -23.23
C GLU A 90 -3.17 -14.39 -21.81
N ALA A 91 -2.79 -13.55 -20.84
CA ALA A 91 -2.73 -13.85 -19.41
C ALA A 91 -3.33 -12.70 -18.60
N HIS A 92 -4.08 -13.02 -17.55
CA HIS A 92 -4.59 -12.04 -16.57
C HIS A 92 -4.18 -12.40 -15.15
N ILE A 93 -3.83 -11.37 -14.38
CA ILE A 93 -3.73 -11.40 -12.91
C ILE A 93 -4.81 -10.47 -12.37
N ILE A 94 -5.71 -11.00 -11.53
CA ILE A 94 -6.83 -10.23 -10.97
C ILE A 94 -6.79 -10.28 -9.45
N LYS A 95 -6.98 -9.11 -8.82
CA LYS A 95 -7.26 -8.97 -7.39
C LYS A 95 -8.51 -8.15 -7.18
N THR A 96 -9.42 -8.65 -6.36
CA THR A 96 -10.46 -7.81 -5.76
C THR A 96 -10.07 -7.53 -4.33
N VAL A 97 -10.04 -6.26 -3.96
CA VAL A 97 -9.87 -5.82 -2.58
C VAL A 97 -11.20 -5.26 -2.12
N ASN A 98 -11.80 -5.93 -1.16
CA ASN A 98 -13.03 -5.48 -0.52
C ASN A 98 -12.67 -4.61 0.68
N GLY A 99 -13.38 -3.51 0.85
CA GLY A 99 -13.14 -2.59 1.94
C GLY A 99 -13.78 -1.25 1.69
N LYS A 100 -13.95 -0.48 2.76
CA LYS A 100 -14.40 0.90 2.62
C LYS A 100 -13.22 1.76 2.16
N PHE A 101 -13.33 2.34 0.97
CA PHE A 101 -12.34 3.27 0.45
C PHE A 101 -12.77 4.71 0.78
N LEU A 102 -11.84 5.49 1.31
CA LEU A 102 -12.12 6.87 1.70
C LEU A 102 -11.83 7.78 0.51
N SER A 103 -12.88 8.15 -0.25
CA SER A 103 -12.76 8.98 -1.47
C SER A 103 -12.07 10.33 -1.28
N ALA A 104 -11.95 10.79 -0.04
CA ALA A 104 -11.28 12.04 0.30
C ALA A 104 -9.75 11.92 0.44
N LEU A 105 -9.18 10.71 0.38
CA LEU A 105 -7.74 10.48 0.46
C LEU A 105 -7.13 10.31 -0.94
N ASN A 106 -5.86 10.66 -1.05
CA ASN A 106 -5.08 10.35 -2.24
C ASN A 106 -4.60 8.91 -2.13
N TYR A 107 -4.81 8.12 -3.18
CA TYR A 107 -4.32 6.76 -3.26
C TYR A 107 -3.15 6.66 -4.22
N GLU A 108 -2.26 5.73 -3.94
CA GLU A 108 -1.16 5.35 -4.82
C GLU A 108 -1.24 3.84 -5.08
N PHE A 109 -1.11 3.48 -6.35
CA PHE A 109 -0.97 2.10 -6.78
C PHE A 109 0.47 1.86 -7.24
N THR A 110 1.14 0.86 -6.65
CA THR A 110 2.48 0.46 -7.06
C THR A 110 2.59 -1.04 -7.26
N PHE A 111 3.55 -1.45 -8.06
CA PHE A 111 3.93 -2.85 -8.22
C PHE A 111 5.33 -2.93 -8.82
N PHE A 112 6.03 -4.01 -8.54
CA PHE A 112 7.31 -4.31 -9.16
C PHE A 112 7.10 -5.18 -10.39
N VAL A 113 7.87 -4.89 -11.43
CA VAL A 113 7.89 -5.64 -12.69
C VAL A 113 9.32 -5.94 -13.09
N LYS A 114 9.57 -7.18 -13.54
CA LYS A 114 10.84 -7.58 -14.16
C LYS A 114 10.57 -8.27 -15.47
N GLN A 115 10.97 -7.63 -16.56
CA GLN A 115 10.77 -8.19 -17.89
C GLN A 115 11.93 -9.13 -18.21
N MET A 116 11.67 -10.36 -18.67
CA MET A 116 12.74 -11.29 -19.02
C MET A 116 13.18 -11.15 -20.48
N LYS A 117 12.25 -10.75 -21.35
CA LYS A 117 12.50 -10.40 -22.76
C LYS A 117 11.59 -9.27 -23.20
N LYS A 118 12.07 -8.41 -24.11
CA LYS A 118 11.33 -7.23 -24.63
C LYS A 118 9.94 -7.55 -25.21
N GLY A 119 9.66 -8.83 -25.50
CA GLY A 119 8.45 -9.29 -26.14
C GLY A 119 8.53 -9.12 -27.65
N SER A 120 7.83 -9.99 -28.37
CA SER A 120 7.79 -10.04 -29.83
C SER A 120 6.34 -10.15 -30.31
N GLY A 121 6.11 -9.85 -31.60
CA GLY A 121 4.82 -10.07 -32.22
C GLY A 121 3.68 -9.22 -31.66
N GLY A 122 3.95 -7.97 -31.27
CA GLY A 122 2.93 -7.06 -30.75
C GLY A 122 2.58 -7.29 -29.28
N TYR A 123 3.49 -7.89 -28.50
CA TYR A 123 3.32 -8.04 -27.06
C TYR A 123 3.13 -6.70 -26.35
N ILE A 124 2.10 -6.61 -25.53
CA ILE A 124 1.81 -5.46 -24.67
C ILE A 124 1.47 -5.94 -23.25
N GLN A 125 1.72 -5.05 -22.29
CA GLN A 125 1.40 -5.24 -20.88
C GLN A 125 0.56 -4.04 -20.43
N GLN A 126 -0.51 -4.30 -19.72
CA GLN A 126 -1.47 -3.29 -19.31
C GLN A 126 -1.95 -3.55 -17.90
N TYR A 127 -2.20 -2.50 -17.14
CA TYR A 127 -2.98 -2.58 -15.90
C TYR A 127 -4.29 -1.84 -16.07
N PHE A 128 -5.24 -2.16 -15.21
CA PHE A 128 -6.55 -1.54 -15.14
C PHE A 128 -7.05 -1.58 -13.69
N ILE A 129 -7.70 -0.50 -13.26
CA ILE A 129 -8.29 -0.35 -11.94
C ILE A 129 -9.78 -0.02 -12.14
N GLU A 130 -10.66 -0.77 -11.46
CA GLU A 130 -12.11 -0.64 -11.57
C GLU A 130 -12.74 -0.60 -10.18
N TRP A 131 -13.71 0.30 -10.01
CA TRP A 131 -14.37 0.53 -8.73
C TRP A 131 -15.80 -0.01 -8.76
N PHE A 132 -16.22 -0.55 -7.62
CA PHE A 132 -17.55 -1.09 -7.43
C PHE A 132 -18.19 -0.52 -6.16
N ASN A 133 -19.49 -0.29 -6.22
CA ASN A 133 -20.29 0.14 -5.08
C ASN A 133 -20.71 -1.06 -4.20
N GLU A 134 -21.55 -0.79 -3.20
CA GLU A 134 -22.05 -1.80 -2.26
C GLU A 134 -22.92 -2.88 -2.89
N ASP A 135 -23.58 -2.56 -4.00
CA ASP A 135 -24.40 -3.50 -4.79
C ASP A 135 -23.56 -4.28 -5.83
N GLU A 136 -22.23 -4.24 -5.72
CA GLU A 136 -21.28 -4.83 -6.67
C GLU A 136 -21.44 -4.31 -8.11
N GLN A 137 -22.04 -3.13 -8.28
CA GLN A 137 -22.17 -2.49 -9.58
C GLN A 137 -20.92 -1.70 -9.89
N LYS A 138 -20.41 -1.88 -11.11
CA LYS A 138 -19.31 -1.09 -11.65
C LYS A 138 -19.68 0.39 -11.65
N MET A 139 -18.82 1.20 -11.06
CA MET A 139 -18.95 2.66 -11.06
C MET A 139 -18.12 3.25 -12.20
N GLU A 140 -16.80 3.23 -12.04
CA GLU A 140 -15.83 3.82 -12.97
C GLU A 140 -14.59 2.94 -13.06
N GLY A 141 -13.70 3.27 -14.00
CA GLY A 141 -12.39 2.64 -14.07
C GLY A 141 -11.40 3.44 -14.90
N THR A 142 -10.12 3.19 -14.70
CA THR A 142 -9.03 3.99 -15.30
C THR A 142 -8.85 3.75 -16.81
N GLY A 143 -9.49 2.71 -17.34
CA GLY A 143 -9.19 2.13 -18.64
C GLY A 143 -7.82 1.43 -18.65
N PHE A 144 -7.51 0.68 -19.71
CA PHE A 144 -6.22 0.01 -19.79
C PHE A 144 -5.08 1.04 -19.96
N LYS A 145 -4.13 1.00 -19.04
CA LYS A 145 -2.88 1.76 -19.09
C LYS A 145 -1.72 0.83 -19.39
N GLN A 146 -0.90 1.19 -20.37
CA GLN A 146 0.28 0.38 -20.71
C GLN A 146 1.40 0.60 -19.69
N PHE A 147 2.17 -0.45 -19.44
CA PHE A 147 3.42 -0.38 -18.70
C PHE A 147 4.47 -1.31 -19.33
N SER A 148 5.72 -1.12 -18.94
CA SER A 148 6.83 -2.01 -19.31
C SER A 148 7.90 -1.94 -18.23
N GLY A 149 8.53 -3.07 -17.94
CA GLY A 149 9.69 -3.12 -17.06
C GLY A 149 11.01 -3.04 -17.81
N LYS A 150 12.11 -2.86 -17.07
CA LYS A 150 13.45 -3.08 -17.61
C LYS A 150 13.70 -4.57 -17.82
N VAL A 151 14.46 -4.90 -18.86
CA VAL A 151 14.85 -6.29 -19.12
C VAL A 151 15.90 -6.72 -18.11
N GLY A 152 15.64 -7.79 -17.37
CA GLY A 152 16.58 -8.41 -16.43
C GLY A 152 16.68 -7.73 -15.05
N GLU A 153 15.95 -6.64 -14.82
CA GLU A 153 15.96 -5.88 -13.58
C GLU A 153 14.55 -5.66 -13.05
N TRP A 154 14.38 -5.76 -11.74
CA TRP A 154 13.15 -5.33 -11.07
C TRP A 154 13.04 -3.80 -11.13
N GLN A 155 11.87 -3.32 -11.51
CA GLN A 155 11.53 -1.91 -11.56
C GLN A 155 10.18 -1.69 -10.90
N GLU A 156 10.11 -0.70 -10.01
CA GLU A 156 8.83 -0.24 -9.48
C GLU A 156 8.10 0.62 -10.50
N ILE A 157 6.81 0.32 -10.70
CA ILE A 157 5.85 1.19 -11.38
C ILE A 157 5.04 1.91 -10.31
N VAL A 158 5.01 3.24 -10.38
CA VAL A 158 4.27 4.09 -9.45
C VAL A 158 3.17 4.80 -10.20
N VAL A 159 1.94 4.67 -9.72
CA VAL A 159 0.76 5.37 -10.21
C VAL A 159 0.26 6.26 -9.07
N PRO A 160 0.70 7.53 -9.03
CA PRO A 160 0.26 8.48 -8.01
C PRO A 160 -1.17 8.94 -8.30
N ASP A 161 -1.77 9.56 -7.29
CA ASP A 161 -3.04 10.29 -7.39
C ASP A 161 -4.18 9.45 -8.01
N VAL A 162 -4.31 8.20 -7.58
CA VAL A 162 -5.44 7.33 -7.96
C VAL A 162 -6.72 7.87 -7.34
N GLU A 163 -7.56 8.46 -8.18
CA GLU A 163 -8.86 9.00 -7.77
C GLU A 163 -9.83 7.86 -7.44
N ILE A 164 -10.41 7.94 -6.23
CA ILE A 164 -11.45 7.02 -5.75
C ILE A 164 -12.80 7.75 -5.84
N PRO A 165 -13.76 7.24 -6.62
CA PRO A 165 -15.13 7.75 -6.60
C PRO A 165 -15.76 7.69 -5.20
N ASP A 166 -16.73 8.56 -4.94
CA ASP A 166 -17.54 8.46 -3.72
C ASP A 166 -18.29 7.12 -3.68
N ASN A 167 -18.51 6.56 -2.48
CA ASN A 167 -19.29 5.32 -2.25
C ASN A 167 -18.68 4.01 -2.79
N VAL A 168 -17.37 3.95 -2.99
CA VAL A 168 -16.67 2.72 -3.39
C VAL A 168 -16.53 1.72 -2.23
N ARG A 169 -16.85 0.46 -2.50
CA ARG A 169 -16.77 -0.67 -1.55
C ARG A 169 -15.79 -1.76 -1.95
N SER A 170 -15.41 -1.82 -3.21
CA SER A 170 -14.34 -2.69 -3.64
C SER A 170 -13.62 -2.13 -4.85
N VAL A 171 -12.37 -2.56 -4.98
CA VAL A 171 -11.54 -2.29 -6.15
C VAL A 171 -11.14 -3.60 -6.79
N LYS A 172 -11.20 -3.64 -8.11
CA LYS A 172 -10.59 -4.68 -8.91
C LYS A 172 -9.34 -4.12 -9.58
N LEU A 173 -8.22 -4.79 -9.32
CA LEU A 173 -6.96 -4.60 -10.01
C LEU A 173 -6.82 -5.72 -11.04
N LEU A 174 -6.52 -5.36 -12.29
CA LEU A 174 -6.28 -6.31 -13.37
C LEU A 174 -4.94 -5.96 -14.03
N PHE A 175 -4.04 -6.94 -14.09
CA PHE A 175 -2.94 -6.93 -15.03
C PHE A 175 -3.29 -7.81 -16.23
N ARG A 176 -3.00 -7.30 -17.41
CA ARG A 176 -3.30 -7.94 -18.70
C ARG A 176 -2.04 -7.98 -19.54
N PHE A 177 -1.71 -9.17 -20.02
CA PHE A 177 -0.59 -9.41 -20.91
C PHE A 177 -1.14 -10.07 -22.16
N VAL A 178 -0.82 -9.54 -23.33
CA VAL A 178 -1.33 -10.09 -24.59
C VAL A 178 -0.31 -9.95 -25.70
N THR A 179 -0.35 -10.88 -26.64
CA THR A 179 0.44 -10.86 -27.87
C THR A 179 -0.45 -10.52 -29.07
N GLY A 180 0.14 -10.09 -30.18
CA GLY A 180 -0.59 -9.93 -31.44
C GLY A 180 -0.72 -11.26 -32.19
N ALA A 181 -1.50 -11.27 -33.28
CA ALA A 181 -1.69 -12.43 -34.15
C ALA A 181 -0.49 -12.66 -35.09
N ILE A 182 0.70 -12.79 -34.50
CA ILE A 182 1.98 -12.91 -35.20
C ILE A 182 2.64 -14.22 -34.78
N GLU A 183 3.13 -14.96 -35.77
CA GLU A 183 3.84 -16.22 -35.52
C GLU A 183 5.10 -16.00 -34.68
N GLY A 184 5.25 -16.80 -33.63
CA GLY A 184 6.36 -16.63 -32.68
C GLY A 184 6.21 -15.41 -31.75
N GLY A 185 5.06 -14.73 -31.76
CA GLY A 185 4.74 -13.68 -30.79
C GLY A 185 4.86 -14.21 -29.36
N SER A 186 5.51 -13.45 -28.48
CA SER A 186 5.85 -13.92 -27.14
C SER A 186 6.10 -12.77 -26.16
N GLY A 187 6.00 -13.06 -24.88
CA GLY A 187 6.34 -12.13 -23.80
C GLY A 187 6.62 -12.89 -22.53
N GLU A 188 7.50 -12.37 -21.68
CA GLU A 188 7.88 -13.04 -20.44
C GLU A 188 8.24 -12.00 -19.39
N VAL A 189 7.59 -12.09 -18.23
CA VAL A 189 7.64 -11.06 -17.20
C VAL A 189 7.27 -11.64 -15.84
N PHE A 190 7.81 -11.05 -14.79
CA PHE A 190 7.40 -11.25 -13.40
C PHE A 190 6.73 -9.99 -12.85
N ILE A 191 5.73 -10.17 -12.00
CA ILE A 191 5.07 -9.12 -11.22
C ILE A 191 5.17 -9.49 -9.74
N ASP A 192 5.52 -8.53 -8.91
CA ASP A 192 5.66 -8.73 -7.47
C ASP A 192 5.30 -7.47 -6.67
N ASP A 193 5.14 -7.62 -5.36
CA ASP A 193 4.94 -6.55 -4.38
C ASP A 193 3.87 -5.52 -4.80
N VAL A 194 2.69 -6.02 -5.16
CA VAL A 194 1.57 -5.16 -5.57
C VAL A 194 1.02 -4.43 -4.36
N ASN A 195 1.04 -3.10 -4.39
CA ASN A 195 0.59 -2.27 -3.30
C ASN A 195 -0.51 -1.31 -3.74
N PHE A 196 -1.51 -1.13 -2.89
CA PHE A 196 -2.52 -0.10 -3.04
C PHE A 196 -2.70 0.58 -1.69
N ARG A 197 -2.38 1.87 -1.60
CA ARG A 197 -2.29 2.56 -0.32
C ARG A 197 -2.92 3.94 -0.39
N ALA A 198 -3.53 4.35 0.71
CA ALA A 198 -3.94 5.74 0.92
C ALA A 198 -2.80 6.52 1.58
N ASP A 199 -2.72 7.82 1.33
CA ASP A 199 -2.05 8.73 2.26
C ASP A 199 -2.95 8.93 3.49
N ASP A 200 -2.71 8.10 4.51
CA ASP A 200 -3.42 8.10 5.78
C ASP A 200 -2.63 8.83 6.89
N SER A 201 -1.71 9.72 6.53
CA SER A 201 -0.99 10.55 7.50
C SER A 201 -1.96 11.43 8.32
N VAL A 202 -1.50 11.84 9.52
CA VAL A 202 -2.25 12.76 10.38
C VAL A 202 -2.62 14.02 9.62
N GLU A 203 -1.69 14.55 8.83
CA GLU A 203 -1.86 15.74 8.01
C GLU A 203 -2.92 15.52 6.91
N ALA A 204 -2.81 14.43 6.14
CA ALA A 204 -3.74 14.13 5.05
C ALA A 204 -5.16 13.89 5.55
N LEU A 205 -5.32 13.08 6.60
CA LEU A 205 -6.64 12.82 7.19
C LEU A 205 -7.24 14.09 7.79
N THR A 206 -6.46 14.91 8.49
CA THR A 206 -6.97 16.17 9.06
C THR A 206 -7.43 17.13 7.96
N ALA A 207 -6.65 17.28 6.88
CA ALA A 207 -7.03 18.09 5.74
C ALA A 207 -8.29 17.57 5.05
N ALA A 208 -8.41 16.25 4.88
CA ALA A 208 -9.58 15.61 4.30
C ALA A 208 -10.84 15.83 5.16
N ILE A 209 -10.73 15.66 6.48
CA ILE A 209 -11.82 15.90 7.44
C ILE A 209 -12.30 17.35 7.35
N ASN A 210 -11.39 18.32 7.45
CA ASN A 210 -11.74 19.75 7.39
C ASN A 210 -12.43 20.10 6.07
N ARG A 211 -11.89 19.63 4.94
CA ARG A 211 -12.50 19.85 3.63
C ARG A 211 -13.93 19.31 3.56
N LYS A 212 -14.19 18.12 4.08
CA LYS A 212 -15.54 17.52 4.06
C LYS A 212 -16.50 18.23 5.01
N VAL A 213 -16.02 18.73 6.15
CA VAL A 213 -16.81 19.60 7.05
C VAL A 213 -17.17 20.92 6.36
N ASP A 214 -16.21 21.57 5.70
CA ASP A 214 -16.43 22.83 4.97
C ASP A 214 -17.43 22.67 3.80
N GLN A 215 -17.47 21.47 3.20
CA GLN A 215 -18.41 21.10 2.16
C GLN A 215 -19.79 20.64 2.69
N ALA A 216 -20.00 20.67 4.02
CA ALA A 216 -21.18 20.13 4.70
C ALA A 216 -21.46 18.64 4.40
N GLN A 217 -20.43 17.88 4.03
CA GLN A 217 -20.51 16.43 3.79
C GLN A 217 -20.22 15.66 5.09
N PHE A 218 -21.11 15.80 6.07
CA PHE A 218 -20.85 15.34 7.45
C PHE A 218 -20.75 13.83 7.62
N ASP A 219 -21.47 13.04 6.82
CA ASP A 219 -21.35 11.58 6.86
C ASP A 219 -19.94 11.13 6.48
N VAL A 220 -19.41 11.64 5.36
CA VAL A 220 -18.04 11.36 4.91
C VAL A 220 -17.01 11.89 5.92
N ALA A 221 -17.25 13.06 6.51
CA ALA A 221 -16.37 13.60 7.55
C ALA A 221 -16.32 12.69 8.79
N LEU A 222 -17.45 12.14 9.22
CA LEU A 222 -17.52 11.22 10.36
C LEU A 222 -16.78 9.91 10.10
N GLU A 223 -16.85 9.39 8.87
CA GLU A 223 -16.10 8.21 8.46
C GLU A 223 -14.59 8.44 8.49
N LEU A 224 -14.12 9.58 7.97
CA LEU A 224 -12.72 9.98 8.03
C LEU A 224 -12.23 10.15 9.47
N ILE A 225 -13.07 10.72 10.34
CA ILE A 225 -12.78 10.84 11.77
C ILE A 225 -12.64 9.46 12.43
N GLU A 226 -13.46 8.48 12.05
CA GLU A 226 -13.35 7.11 12.55
C GLU A 226 -12.04 6.46 12.15
N SER A 227 -11.64 6.58 10.88
CA SER A 227 -10.34 6.12 10.40
C SER A 227 -9.19 6.82 11.11
N PHE A 228 -9.26 8.15 11.30
CA PHE A 228 -8.25 8.90 12.04
C PHE A 228 -8.08 8.38 13.46
N LEU A 229 -9.18 8.18 14.19
CA LEU A 229 -9.12 7.74 15.58
C LEU A 229 -8.70 6.27 15.72
N MET A 230 -8.90 5.46 14.69
CA MET A 230 -8.41 4.08 14.64
C MET A 230 -6.89 4.03 14.42
N LEU A 231 -6.37 4.85 13.51
CA LEU A 231 -4.96 4.81 13.11
C LEU A 231 -4.06 5.67 13.99
N HIS A 232 -4.56 6.80 14.48
CA HIS A 232 -3.80 7.86 15.14
C HIS A 232 -4.39 8.24 16.50
N SER A 233 -4.87 7.25 17.27
CA SER A 233 -5.52 7.46 18.58
C SER A 233 -4.68 8.25 19.58
N GLU A 234 -3.35 8.11 19.48
CA GLU A 234 -2.36 8.73 20.36
C GLU A 234 -1.80 10.07 19.83
N SER A 235 -2.27 10.53 18.67
CA SER A 235 -1.86 11.83 18.12
C SER A 235 -2.39 12.99 18.98
N VAL A 236 -1.65 14.10 19.02
CA VAL A 236 -2.08 15.30 19.76
C VAL A 236 -3.39 15.87 19.22
N GLN A 237 -3.64 15.69 17.92
CA GLN A 237 -4.86 16.11 17.23
C GLN A 237 -6.07 15.23 17.57
N ALA A 238 -5.88 14.02 18.12
CA ALA A 238 -6.98 13.10 18.42
C ALA A 238 -8.02 13.69 19.40
N ILE A 239 -7.60 14.57 20.31
CA ILE A 239 -8.52 15.26 21.25
C ILE A 239 -9.47 16.18 20.49
N GLU A 240 -8.95 16.99 19.58
CA GLU A 240 -9.72 17.94 18.78
C GLU A 240 -10.65 17.20 17.81
N ILE A 241 -10.15 16.13 17.18
CA ILE A 241 -10.92 15.25 16.29
C ILE A 241 -12.07 14.56 17.05
N LYS A 242 -11.85 14.08 18.28
CA LYS A 242 -12.94 13.55 19.13
C LYS A 242 -14.00 14.62 19.43
N ALA A 243 -13.59 15.84 19.75
CA ALA A 243 -14.52 16.95 20.00
C ALA A 243 -15.30 17.35 18.73
N LEU A 244 -14.67 17.32 17.56
CA LEU A 244 -15.32 17.51 16.27
C LEU A 244 -16.37 16.42 16.01
N LYS A 245 -16.03 15.14 16.23
CA LYS A 245 -16.97 14.02 16.11
C LYS A 245 -18.27 14.29 16.88
N SER A 246 -18.15 14.66 18.15
CA SER A 246 -19.30 14.93 19.02
C SER A 246 -20.15 16.11 18.53
N ARG A 247 -19.52 17.16 17.99
CA ARG A 247 -20.23 18.32 17.43
C ARG A 247 -21.02 17.95 16.17
N LEU A 248 -20.39 17.22 15.25
CA LEU A 248 -21.04 16.79 14.00
C LEU A 248 -22.23 15.87 14.27
N LYS A 249 -22.09 14.90 15.17
CA LYS A 249 -23.21 14.02 15.56
C LYS A 249 -24.39 14.81 16.14
N LYS A 250 -24.11 15.75 17.05
CA LYS A 250 -25.14 16.62 17.62
C LYS A 250 -25.84 17.47 16.55
N PHE A 251 -25.09 17.94 15.56
CA PHE A 251 -25.67 18.71 14.46
C PHE A 251 -26.65 17.86 13.64
N GLN A 252 -26.26 16.64 13.26
CA GLN A 252 -27.14 15.72 12.54
C GLN A 252 -28.39 15.31 13.34
N GLU A 253 -28.25 15.12 14.66
CA GLU A 253 -29.40 14.85 15.54
C GLU A 253 -30.40 16.01 15.58
N LEU A 254 -29.93 17.26 15.55
CA LEU A 254 -30.79 18.45 15.56
C LEU A 254 -31.53 18.63 14.24
N ASP A 255 -30.85 18.40 13.12
CA ASP A 255 -31.47 18.46 11.79
C ASP A 255 -32.60 17.42 11.66
N ALA A 256 -32.38 16.20 12.12
CA ALA A 256 -33.38 15.12 12.10
C ALA A 256 -34.62 15.37 12.97
N ILE A 257 -34.53 16.28 13.96
CA ILE A 257 -35.68 16.69 14.81
C ILE A 257 -36.47 17.83 14.16
N SER A 258 -35.88 18.52 13.18
CA SER A 258 -36.47 19.70 12.52
C SER A 258 -37.26 19.39 11.24
N GLU A 259 -37.20 18.14 10.76
CA GLU A 259 -38.02 17.57 9.68
C GLU A 259 -39.29 16.89 10.20
#